data_AF-A0A0G0BW40-F1
#
_entry.id   AF-A0A0G0BW40-F1
#
_cell.length_a   1.000
_cell.length_b   1.000
_cell.length_c   1.000
_cell.angle_alpha   90.00
_cell.angle_beta   90.00
_cell.angle_gamma   90.00
#
_symmetry.space_group_name_H-M   'P 1'
#
loop_
_entity.id
_entity.type
_entity.pdbx_description
1 polymer ?
#
loop_
_entity_poly.entity_id
_entity_poly.type
_entity_poly.pdbx_seq_one_letter_code
_entity_poly.pdbx_strand_id
1 'polypeptide(L)'
;MKSLGFKKILISLTLGFFIFGIFPNFVFADSNPGDITFTNPLAYDTVDGILAALLVHLQGVIVVISMVFIVVGALLYMTSAGNEKNMTLGKGAIWAAVVGLAIGIAAPSFLREIYTVLGRSTSEENLIDSAPSIATIALNVLNFLLSVTGVFGIIMLVAAGIAYLTAAGNEGQIETAKKMTKWAIIGIAVALGALVIVKQVASFF
;
A
#
# COMPACT_ATOMS: atom_id res chain seq x y z
N MET A 1 -2.57 -63.71 -61.34
CA MET A 1 -1.89 -62.47 -60.91
C MET A 1 -0.43 -62.54 -61.38
N LYS A 2 -0.10 -61.85 -62.48
CA LYS A 2 1.23 -61.88 -63.10
C LYS A 2 2.18 -61.07 -62.22
N SER A 3 3.14 -61.73 -61.56
CA SER A 3 4.10 -61.04 -60.68
C SER A 3 4.86 -59.99 -61.48
N LEU A 4 4.57 -58.71 -61.25
CA LEU A 4 5.40 -57.64 -61.78
C LEU A 4 6.78 -57.80 -61.16
N GLY A 5 7.79 -58.05 -62.00
CA GLY A 5 9.18 -58.20 -61.55
C GLY A 5 9.61 -56.97 -60.76
N PHE A 6 10.27 -57.21 -59.62
CA PHE A 6 10.78 -56.24 -58.65
C PHE A 6 11.39 -54.96 -59.28
N LYS A 7 12.04 -55.09 -60.45
CA LYS A 7 12.62 -53.98 -61.21
C LYS A 7 11.61 -52.90 -61.64
N LYS A 8 10.35 -53.28 -61.93
CA LYS A 8 9.28 -52.33 -62.31
C LYS A 8 8.75 -51.52 -61.12
N ILE A 9 8.72 -52.15 -59.94
CA ILE A 9 8.35 -51.49 -58.68
C ILE A 9 9.43 -50.48 -58.28
N LEU A 10 10.71 -50.84 -58.43
CA LEU A 10 11.83 -49.94 -58.12
C LEU A 10 11.81 -48.70 -59.01
N ILE A 11 11.56 -48.86 -60.32
CA ILE A 11 11.46 -47.74 -61.27
C ILE A 11 10.28 -46.80 -60.96
N SER A 12 9.13 -47.36 -60.59
CA SER A 12 7.95 -46.56 -60.21
C SER A 12 8.21 -45.75 -58.93
N LEU A 13 8.90 -46.35 -57.95
CA LEU A 13 9.27 -45.68 -56.70
C LEU A 13 10.25 -44.53 -56.94
N THR A 14 11.27 -44.74 -57.79
CA THR A 14 12.24 -43.70 -58.12
C THR A 14 11.63 -42.57 -58.95
N LEU A 15 10.68 -42.88 -59.85
CA LEU A 15 9.98 -41.87 -60.64
C LEU A 15 9.01 -41.06 -59.77
N GLY A 16 8.33 -41.71 -58.82
CA GLY A 16 7.49 -41.03 -57.83
C GLY A 16 8.28 -40.07 -56.93
N PHE A 17 9.47 -40.49 -56.48
CA PHE A 17 10.36 -39.63 -55.68
C PHE A 17 10.92 -38.45 -56.50
N PHE A 18 11.19 -38.66 -57.79
CA PHE A 18 11.65 -37.60 -58.69
C PHE A 18 10.54 -36.58 -59.01
N ILE A 19 9.29 -37.03 -59.16
CA ILE A 19 8.13 -36.14 -59.31
C ILE A 19 7.90 -35.34 -58.01
N PHE A 20 7.96 -35.98 -56.84
CA PHE A 20 7.75 -35.28 -55.56
C PHE A 20 8.92 -34.36 -55.15
N GLY A 21 10.15 -34.62 -55.63
CA GLY A 21 11.34 -33.84 -55.32
C GLY A 21 11.60 -32.62 -56.22
N ILE A 22 10.90 -32.49 -57.35
CA ILE A 22 11.12 -31.41 -58.35
C ILE A 22 10.01 -30.35 -58.36
N PHE A 23 8.85 -30.63 -57.77
CA PHE A 23 7.87 -29.57 -57.51
C PHE A 23 8.26 -28.80 -56.26
N PRO A 24 8.49 -27.47 -56.32
CA PRO A 24 8.73 -26.68 -55.13
C PRO A 24 7.51 -26.78 -54.21
N ASN A 25 7.78 -26.85 -52.91
CA ASN A 25 6.81 -26.90 -51.83
C ASN A 25 5.56 -26.05 -52.12
N PHE A 26 4.39 -26.68 -52.20
CA PHE A 26 3.13 -25.97 -52.11
C PHE A 26 3.03 -25.36 -50.70
N VAL A 27 3.43 -24.10 -50.56
CA VAL A 27 3.10 -23.30 -49.39
C VAL A 27 1.61 -22.98 -49.48
N PHE A 28 0.82 -23.59 -48.61
CA PHE A 28 -0.55 -23.14 -48.40
C PHE A 28 -0.48 -21.73 -47.81
N ALA A 29 -1.16 -20.78 -48.46
CA ALA A 29 -1.33 -19.45 -47.90
C ALA A 29 -2.01 -19.59 -46.53
N ASP A 30 -1.34 -19.11 -45.49
CA ASP A 30 -1.89 -18.95 -44.16
C ASP A 30 -3.02 -17.91 -44.23
N SER A 31 -4.26 -18.40 -44.34
CA SER A 31 -5.43 -17.56 -44.15
C SER A 31 -5.63 -17.36 -42.66
N ASN A 32 -4.73 -16.62 -42.01
CA ASN A 32 -5.09 -15.99 -40.76
C ASN A 32 -6.05 -14.86 -41.13
N PRO A 33 -7.37 -14.98 -40.89
CA PRO A 33 -8.24 -13.82 -41.02
C PRO A 33 -7.62 -12.79 -40.10
N GLY A 34 -7.25 -11.62 -40.61
CA GLY A 34 -6.73 -10.55 -39.76
C GLY A 34 -7.75 -10.34 -38.66
N ASP A 35 -7.42 -10.78 -37.45
CA ASP A 35 -8.31 -10.69 -36.31
C ASP A 35 -8.67 -9.22 -36.18
N ILE A 36 -9.94 -8.90 -36.39
CA ILE A 36 -10.50 -7.58 -36.09
C ILE A 36 -10.54 -7.51 -34.57
N THR A 37 -9.38 -7.25 -33.97
CA THR A 37 -9.24 -7.07 -32.53
C THR A 37 -9.84 -5.72 -32.20
N PHE A 38 -11.04 -5.72 -31.63
CA PHE A 38 -11.59 -4.53 -31.01
C PHE A 38 -10.70 -4.15 -29.83
N THR A 39 -9.81 -3.19 -30.06
CA THR A 39 -9.02 -2.59 -28.99
C THR A 39 -9.98 -1.79 -28.14
N ASN A 40 -10.04 -2.12 -26.85
CA ASN A 40 -10.83 -1.37 -25.90
C ASN A 40 -10.42 0.11 -25.97
N PRO A 41 -11.36 1.05 -26.24
CA PRO A 41 -11.05 2.47 -26.27
C PRO A 41 -10.72 3.03 -24.87
N LEU A 42 -10.95 2.24 -23.81
CA LEU A 42 -10.51 2.54 -22.46
C LEU A 42 -9.13 1.90 -22.21
N ALA A 43 -8.28 2.58 -21.45
CA ALA A 43 -6.97 2.08 -21.05
C ALA A 43 -7.02 0.88 -20.08
N TYR A 44 -8.21 0.41 -19.70
CA TYR A 44 -8.41 -0.62 -18.67
C TYR A 44 -9.46 -1.64 -19.15
N ASP A 45 -9.06 -2.91 -19.19
CA ASP A 45 -9.91 -4.04 -19.62
C ASP A 45 -10.68 -4.70 -18.46
N THR A 46 -10.44 -4.24 -17.23
CA THR A 46 -11.08 -4.77 -16.02
C THR A 46 -11.74 -3.67 -15.20
N VAL A 47 -12.83 -4.03 -14.50
CA VAL A 47 -13.48 -3.14 -13.53
C VAL A 47 -12.53 -2.71 -12.42
N ASP A 48 -11.61 -3.59 -12.02
CA ASP A 48 -10.60 -3.32 -10.99
C ASP A 48 -9.62 -2.22 -11.44
N GLY A 49 -9.18 -2.24 -12.70
CA GLY A 49 -8.29 -1.20 -13.26
C GLY A 49 -8.94 0.18 -13.31
N ILE A 50 -10.22 0.25 -13.67
CA ILE A 50 -10.99 1.52 -13.68
C ILE A 50 -11.14 2.06 -12.25
N LEU A 51 -11.47 1.20 -11.28
CA LEU A 51 -11.63 1.60 -9.87
C LEU A 51 -10.30 2.06 -9.26
N ALA A 52 -9.20 1.36 -9.56
CA ALA A 52 -7.86 1.75 -9.13
C ALA A 52 -7.44 3.11 -9.72
N ALA A 53 -7.71 3.33 -11.02
CA ALA A 53 -7.42 4.60 -11.68
C ALA A 53 -8.21 5.77 -11.08
N LEU A 54 -9.51 5.55 -10.80
CA LEU A 54 -10.35 6.53 -10.11
C LEU A 54 -9.84 6.83 -8.69
N LEU A 55 -9.40 5.81 -7.96
CA LEU A 55 -8.86 5.98 -6.62
C LEU A 55 -7.59 6.82 -6.62
N VAL A 56 -6.64 6.55 -7.53
CA VAL A 56 -5.39 7.34 -7.64
C VAL A 56 -5.70 8.80 -7.97
N HIS A 57 -6.66 9.05 -8.88
CA HIS A 57 -7.09 10.41 -9.19
C HIS A 57 -7.72 11.11 -7.99
N LEU A 58 -8.59 10.42 -7.25
CA LEU A 58 -9.22 10.93 -6.03
C LEU A 58 -8.19 11.23 -4.95
N GLN A 59 -7.20 10.35 -4.76
CA GLN A 59 -6.10 10.53 -3.82
C GLN A 59 -5.28 11.78 -4.17
N GLY A 60 -5.00 12.01 -5.45
CA GLY A 60 -4.35 13.23 -5.93
C GLY A 60 -5.11 14.50 -5.50
N VAL A 61 -6.44 14.50 -5.68
CA VAL A 61 -7.29 15.62 -5.25
C VAL A 61 -7.27 15.80 -3.72
N ILE A 62 -7.37 14.71 -2.96
CA ILE A 62 -7.33 14.75 -1.49
C ILE A 62 -6.01 15.35 -0.99
N VAL A 63 -4.87 14.93 -1.55
CA VAL A 63 -3.54 15.43 -1.17
C VAL A 63 -3.43 16.94 -1.41
N VAL A 64 -3.88 17.42 -2.56
CA VAL A 64 -3.84 18.86 -2.89
C VAL A 64 -4.74 19.65 -1.95
N ILE A 65 -5.96 19.17 -1.68
CA ILE A 65 -6.89 19.82 -0.75
C ILE A 65 -6.29 19.86 0.66
N SER A 66 -5.79 18.73 1.17
CA SER A 66 -5.16 18.66 2.48
C SER A 66 -3.97 19.61 2.60
N MET A 67 -3.13 19.72 1.57
CA MET A 67 -2.01 20.67 1.54
C MET A 67 -2.51 22.13 1.72
N VAL A 68 -3.56 22.52 1.00
CA VAL A 68 -4.14 23.87 1.11
C VAL A 68 -4.71 24.12 2.51
N PHE A 69 -5.48 23.17 3.06
CA PHE A 69 -6.05 23.33 4.40
C PHE A 69 -5.00 23.37 5.50
N ILE A 70 -3.90 22.62 5.37
CA ILE A 70 -2.76 22.71 6.30
C ILE A 70 -2.16 24.12 6.27
N VAL A 71 -1.92 24.67 5.08
CA VAL A 71 -1.36 26.02 4.93
C VAL A 71 -2.31 27.07 5.49
N VAL A 72 -3.61 27.01 5.15
CA VAL A 72 -4.62 27.95 5.65
C VAL A 72 -4.78 27.85 7.17
N GLY A 73 -4.81 26.63 7.71
CA GLY A 73 -4.89 26.41 9.15
C GLY A 73 -3.64 26.90 9.89
N ALA A 74 -2.45 26.73 9.30
CA ALA A 74 -1.20 27.23 9.85
C ALA A 74 -1.12 28.76 9.84
N LEU A 75 -1.51 29.40 8.73
CA LEU A 75 -1.59 30.86 8.65
C LEU A 75 -2.59 31.41 9.67
N LEU A 76 -3.80 30.82 9.74
CA LEU A 76 -4.82 31.21 10.71
C LEU A 76 -4.31 31.09 12.15
N TYR A 77 -3.60 30.00 12.47
CA TYR A 77 -3.00 29.80 13.79
C TYR A 77 -1.95 30.87 14.11
N MET A 78 -1.03 31.16 13.19
CA MET A 78 0.03 32.14 13.39
C MET A 78 -0.49 33.58 13.49
N THR A 79 -1.51 33.94 12.71
CA THR A 79 -2.09 35.29 12.73
C THR A 79 -3.17 35.47 13.79
N SER A 80 -3.44 34.46 14.63
CA SER A 80 -4.54 34.51 15.60
C SER A 80 -4.31 35.52 16.74
N ALA A 81 -3.08 36.01 16.96
CA ALA A 81 -2.76 37.06 17.93
C ALA A 81 -3.38 36.87 19.33
N GLY A 82 -3.49 35.62 19.80
CA GLY A 82 -4.10 35.28 21.10
C GLY A 82 -5.62 35.14 21.12
N ASN A 83 -6.32 35.32 20.00
CA ASN A 83 -7.74 35.01 19.88
C ASN A 83 -7.96 33.48 19.89
N GLU A 84 -8.50 32.97 21.00
CA GLU A 84 -8.72 31.54 21.23
C GLU A 84 -9.61 30.87 20.16
N LYS A 85 -10.61 31.58 19.64
CA LYS A 85 -11.50 31.06 18.59
C LYS A 85 -10.72 30.79 17.31
N ASN A 86 -9.95 31.76 16.83
CA ASN A 86 -9.16 31.62 15.60
C ASN A 86 -8.04 30.59 15.77
N MET A 87 -7.46 30.53 16.97
CA MET A 87 -6.42 29.56 17.31
C MET A 87 -6.97 28.13 17.32
N THR A 88 -8.17 27.93 17.84
CA THR A 88 -8.87 26.63 17.85
C THR A 88 -9.28 26.21 16.44
N LEU A 89 -9.81 27.14 15.64
CA LEU A 89 -10.15 26.88 14.24
C LEU A 89 -8.92 26.50 13.41
N GLY A 90 -7.80 27.19 13.60
CA GLY A 90 -6.54 26.87 12.93
C GLY A 90 -6.04 25.47 13.26
N LYS A 91 -6.03 25.10 14.54
CA LYS A 91 -5.70 23.73 14.98
C LYS A 91 -6.67 22.71 14.40
N GLY A 92 -7.98 22.99 14.44
CA GLY A 92 -9.02 22.10 13.93
C GLY A 92 -8.88 21.84 12.43
N ALA A 93 -8.60 22.88 11.64
CA ALA A 93 -8.37 22.77 10.20
C ALA A 93 -7.15 21.89 9.89
N ILE A 94 -6.03 22.08 10.61
CA ILE A 94 -4.83 21.25 10.45
C ILE A 94 -5.14 19.80 10.80
N TRP A 95 -5.79 19.56 11.94
CA TRP A 95 -6.14 18.20 12.38
C TRP A 95 -7.06 17.49 11.40
N ALA A 96 -8.11 18.16 10.92
CA ALA A 96 -9.02 17.62 9.93
C ALA A 96 -8.30 17.27 8.62
N ALA A 97 -7.42 18.15 8.15
CA ALA A 97 -6.64 17.91 6.93
C ALA A 97 -5.66 16.74 7.06
N VAL A 98 -5.01 16.59 8.22
CA VAL A 98 -4.09 15.48 8.51
C VAL A 98 -4.85 14.16 8.59
N VAL A 99 -6.01 14.12 9.26
CA VAL A 99 -6.85 12.91 9.33
C VAL A 99 -7.38 12.54 7.95
N GLY A 100 -7.87 13.50 7.17
CA GLY A 100 -8.33 13.27 5.81
C GLY A 100 -7.23 12.74 4.88
N LEU A 101 -6.02 13.29 5.00
CA LEU A 101 -4.85 12.82 4.26
C LEU A 101 -4.48 11.38 4.65
N ALA A 102 -4.46 11.08 5.95
CA ALA A 102 -4.14 9.74 6.46
C ALA A 102 -5.15 8.69 5.95
N ILE A 103 -6.45 9.01 5.97
CA ILE A 103 -7.50 8.13 5.44
C ILE A 103 -7.35 7.97 3.92
N GLY A 104 -7.08 9.06 3.19
CA GLY A 104 -6.89 9.03 1.74
C GLY A 104 -5.71 8.15 1.31
N ILE A 105 -4.59 8.18 2.06
CA ILE A 105 -3.43 7.33 1.79
C ILE A 105 -3.68 5.86 2.20
N ALA A 106 -4.50 5.62 3.23
CA ALA A 106 -4.84 4.28 3.69
C ALA A 106 -5.97 3.60 2.89
N ALA A 107 -6.74 4.36 2.09
CA ALA A 107 -7.83 3.87 1.24
C ALA A 107 -7.48 2.61 0.40
N PRO A 108 -6.35 2.53 -0.33
CA PRO A 108 -6.00 1.33 -1.10
C PRO A 108 -5.76 0.11 -0.20
N SER A 109 -5.26 0.30 1.02
CA SER A 109 -5.04 -0.79 1.98
C SER A 109 -6.37 -1.37 2.48
N PHE A 110 -7.39 -0.53 2.68
CA PHE A 110 -8.73 -1.00 3.04
C PHE A 110 -9.38 -1.80 1.91
N LEU A 111 -9.22 -1.38 0.66
CA LEU A 111 -9.72 -2.15 -0.49
C LEU A 111 -9.04 -3.52 -0.57
N ARG A 112 -7.72 -3.59 -0.39
CA ARG A 112 -6.98 -4.86 -0.36
C ARG A 112 -7.56 -5.81 0.69
N GLU A 113 -7.85 -5.33 1.90
CA GLU A 113 -8.42 -6.15 2.97
C GLU A 113 -9.83 -6.67 2.63
N ILE A 114 -10.64 -5.86 1.94
CA ILE A 114 -11.96 -6.31 1.45
C ILE A 114 -11.78 -7.41 0.39
N TYR A 115 -10.81 -7.26 -0.52
CA TYR A 115 -10.54 -8.25 -1.57
C TYR A 115 -10.02 -9.59 -1.01
N THR A 116 -9.15 -9.56 0.00
CA THR A 116 -8.64 -10.76 0.68
C THR A 116 -9.76 -11.51 1.40
N VAL A 117 -10.65 -10.80 2.10
CA VAL A 117 -11.82 -11.40 2.78
C VAL A 117 -12.82 -11.98 1.78
N LEU A 118 -13.00 -11.37 0.61
CA LEU A 118 -13.88 -11.90 -0.45
C LEU A 118 -13.29 -13.13 -1.18
N GLY A 119 -12.08 -13.57 -0.85
CA GLY A 119 -11.44 -14.75 -1.46
C GLY A 119 -11.03 -14.54 -2.93
N ARG A 120 -10.98 -13.29 -3.41
CA ARG A 120 -10.47 -12.95 -4.73
C ARG A 120 -8.99 -12.67 -4.62
N SER A 121 -8.15 -13.64 -5.00
CA SER A 121 -6.72 -13.40 -5.21
C SER A 121 -6.55 -12.43 -6.37
N THR A 122 -6.01 -11.25 -6.08
CA THR A 122 -5.58 -10.29 -7.09
C THR A 122 -4.37 -10.88 -7.80
N SER A 123 -4.52 -11.28 -9.06
CA SER A 123 -3.40 -11.70 -9.91
C SER A 123 -2.36 -10.59 -10.01
N GLU A 124 -1.08 -11.00 -10.10
CA GLU A 124 0.21 -10.27 -9.98
C GLU A 124 0.41 -8.98 -10.82
N GLU A 125 -0.62 -8.43 -11.46
CA GLU A 125 -0.50 -7.33 -12.42
C GLU A 125 -1.10 -6.01 -11.92
N ASN A 126 -1.79 -5.99 -10.77
CA ASN A 126 -2.46 -4.79 -10.26
C ASN A 126 -1.75 -4.17 -9.05
N LEU A 127 -1.65 -2.83 -9.05
CA LEU A 127 -1.06 -1.96 -8.00
C LEU A 127 -1.58 -2.19 -6.57
N ILE A 128 -2.63 -3.00 -6.42
CA ILE A 128 -3.27 -3.40 -5.17
C ILE A 128 -2.38 -4.41 -4.40
N ASP A 129 -1.57 -5.21 -5.09
CA ASP A 129 -0.71 -6.22 -4.45
C ASP A 129 0.63 -5.67 -3.93
N SER A 130 1.02 -4.46 -4.35
CA SER A 130 2.13 -3.72 -3.74
C SER A 130 1.75 -3.01 -2.44
N ALA A 131 0.45 -2.92 -2.11
CA ALA A 131 -0.01 -2.24 -0.90
C ALA A 131 0.15 -3.15 0.31
N PRO A 132 1.05 -2.89 1.28
CA PRO A 132 1.23 -3.77 2.44
C PRO A 132 -0.11 -4.07 3.13
N SER A 133 -0.31 -5.30 3.58
CA SER A 133 -1.56 -5.68 4.27
C SER A 133 -1.80 -4.75 5.47
N ILE A 134 -3.06 -4.61 5.90
CA ILE A 134 -3.39 -3.78 7.06
C ILE A 134 -2.59 -4.24 8.29
N ALA A 135 -2.36 -5.55 8.43
CA ALA A 135 -1.49 -6.11 9.46
C ALA A 135 -0.03 -5.66 9.31
N THR A 136 0.55 -5.69 8.11
CA THR A 136 1.93 -5.22 7.87
C THR A 136 2.07 -3.71 8.11
N ILE A 137 1.10 -2.91 7.65
CA ILE A 137 1.07 -1.46 7.91
C ILE A 137 0.97 -1.21 9.41
N ALA A 138 0.05 -1.88 10.09
CA ALA A 138 -0.14 -1.75 11.53
C ALA A 138 1.12 -2.12 12.30
N LEU A 139 1.81 -3.20 11.92
CA LEU A 139 3.07 -3.61 12.53
C LEU A 139 4.20 -2.61 12.27
N ASN A 140 4.31 -2.08 11.04
CA ASN A 140 5.34 -1.09 10.70
C ASN A 140 5.11 0.23 11.44
N VAL A 141 3.87 0.71 11.46
CA VAL A 141 3.45 1.90 12.21
C VAL A 141 3.67 1.69 13.70
N LEU A 142 3.27 0.53 14.23
CA LEU A 142 3.51 0.17 15.64
C LEU A 142 4.99 0.18 15.98
N ASN A 143 5.84 -0.45 15.17
CA ASN A 143 7.29 -0.49 15.40
C ASN A 143 7.88 0.93 15.36
N PHE A 144 7.42 1.79 14.45
CA PHE A 144 7.80 3.19 14.42
C PHE A 144 7.36 3.93 15.69
N LEU A 145 6.09 3.79 16.10
CA LEU A 145 5.57 4.41 17.32
C LEU A 145 6.29 3.90 18.57
N LEU A 146 6.61 2.62 18.65
CA LEU A 146 7.38 2.04 19.77
C LEU A 146 8.80 2.57 19.80
N SER A 147 9.45 2.72 18.64
CA SER A 147 10.79 3.29 18.55
C SER A 147 10.79 4.72 19.09
N VAL A 148 9.88 5.57 18.61
CA VAL A 148 9.76 6.96 19.06
C VAL A 148 9.39 7.03 20.54
N THR A 149 8.39 6.27 20.97
CA THR A 149 7.89 6.27 22.36
C THR A 149 8.93 5.71 23.33
N GLY A 150 9.69 4.68 22.92
CA GLY A 150 10.77 4.11 23.73
C GLY A 150 11.87 5.13 23.98
N VAL A 151 12.33 5.83 22.93
CA VAL A 151 13.33 6.90 23.05
C VAL A 151 12.80 8.05 23.91
N PHE A 152 11.57 8.52 23.65
CA PHE A 152 10.94 9.59 24.43
C PHE A 152 10.72 9.19 25.90
N GLY A 153 10.33 7.95 26.16
CA GLY A 153 10.09 7.42 27.50
C GLY A 153 11.36 7.43 28.35
N ILE A 154 12.50 7.04 27.76
CA ILE A 154 13.80 7.10 28.44
C ILE A 154 14.17 8.56 28.75
N ILE A 155 14.03 9.47 27.77
CA ILE A 155 14.33 10.90 27.97
C ILE A 155 13.49 11.49 29.09
N MET A 156 12.18 11.21 29.12
CA MET A 156 11.25 11.70 30.14
C MET A 156 11.55 11.11 31.53
N LEU A 157 11.97 9.84 31.61
CA LEU A 157 12.40 9.24 32.88
C LEU A 157 13.67 9.90 33.42
N VAL A 158 14.65 10.18 32.56
CA VAL A 158 15.88 10.87 32.95
C VAL A 158 15.56 12.30 33.38
N ALA A 159 14.74 13.03 32.62
CA ALA A 159 14.32 14.39 32.95
C ALA A 159 13.56 14.43 34.29
N ALA A 160 12.67 13.48 34.54
CA ALA A 160 11.96 13.36 35.81
C ALA A 160 12.89 13.03 36.98
N GLY A 161 13.90 12.17 36.75
CA GLY A 161 14.91 11.83 37.74
C GLY A 161 15.77 13.05 38.13
N ILE A 162 16.23 13.82 37.13
CA ILE A 162 16.97 15.07 37.39
C ILE A 162 16.08 16.05 38.15
N ALA A 163 14.84 16.27 37.69
CA ALA A 163 13.90 17.18 38.34
C ALA A 163 13.60 16.79 39.80
N TYR A 164 13.54 15.48 40.10
CA TYR A 164 13.35 14.98 41.46
C TYR A 164 14.57 15.29 42.35
N LEU A 165 15.77 15.08 41.84
CA LEU A 165 17.03 15.30 42.57
C LEU A 165 17.32 16.80 42.76
N THR A 166 16.96 17.65 41.80
CA THR A 166 17.19 19.10 41.86
C THR A 166 16.13 19.86 42.65
N ALA A 167 15.02 19.23 43.05
CA ALA A 167 13.91 19.89 43.72
C ALA A 167 14.26 20.46 45.11
N ALA A 168 15.40 20.10 45.70
CA ALA A 168 15.97 20.69 46.92
C ALA A 168 14.98 20.89 48.08
N GLY A 169 14.00 20.00 48.23
CA GLY A 169 12.97 20.04 49.29
C GLY A 169 11.71 20.85 48.96
N ASN A 170 11.60 21.44 47.76
CA ASN A 170 10.36 22.08 47.30
C ASN A 170 9.32 21.02 46.91
N GLU A 171 8.26 20.90 47.73
CA GLU A 171 7.19 19.91 47.54
C GLU A 171 6.52 19.98 46.16
N GLY A 172 6.35 21.18 45.59
CA GLY A 172 5.72 21.36 44.28
C GLY A 172 6.56 20.79 43.12
N GLN A 173 7.88 20.95 43.19
CA GLN A 173 8.79 20.37 42.20
C GLN A 173 8.91 18.85 42.36
N ILE A 174 8.93 18.35 43.60
CA ILE A 174 8.90 16.91 43.90
C ILE A 174 7.63 16.27 43.35
N GLU A 175 6.47 16.91 43.53
CA GLU A 175 5.20 16.39 43.03
C GLU A 175 5.16 16.35 41.51
N THR A 176 5.70 17.39 40.85
CA THR A 176 5.78 17.45 39.39
C THR A 176 6.71 16.37 38.83
N ALA A 177 7.87 16.16 39.46
CA ALA A 177 8.78 15.07 39.09
C ALA A 177 8.11 13.70 39.26
N LYS A 178 7.40 13.45 40.37
CA LYS A 178 6.64 12.21 40.58
C LYS A 178 5.54 12.01 39.53
N LYS A 179 4.81 13.05 39.17
CA LYS A 179 3.79 13.02 38.10
C LYS A 179 4.45 12.67 36.76
N MET A 180 5.55 13.32 36.42
CA MET A 180 6.31 13.06 35.20
C MET A 180 6.78 11.61 35.12
N THR A 181 7.33 11.05 36.20
CA THR A 181 7.72 9.63 36.29
C THR A 181 6.53 8.70 36.10
N LYS A 182 5.38 8.97 36.74
CA LYS A 182 4.17 8.15 36.59
C LYS A 182 3.70 8.12 35.13
N TRP A 183 3.61 9.28 34.48
CA TRP A 183 3.19 9.37 33.08
C TRP A 183 4.18 8.69 32.13
N ALA A 184 5.48 8.79 32.38
CA ALA A 184 6.49 8.09 31.59
C ALA A 184 6.36 6.56 31.71
N ILE A 185 6.17 6.04 32.93
CA ILE A 185 5.97 4.59 33.17
C ILE A 185 4.69 4.09 32.49
N ILE A 186 3.59 4.84 32.62
CA ILE A 186 2.32 4.50 31.98
C ILE A 186 2.46 4.51 30.46
N GLY A 187 3.14 5.50 29.88
CA GLY A 187 3.39 5.56 28.43
C GLY A 187 4.17 4.36 27.91
N ILE A 188 5.22 3.94 28.63
CA ILE A 188 6.00 2.74 28.29
C ILE A 188 5.14 1.48 28.44
N ALA A 189 4.36 1.37 29.51
CA ALA A 189 3.47 0.22 29.73
C ALA A 189 2.41 0.09 28.62
N VAL A 190 1.79 1.20 28.20
CA VAL A 190 0.82 1.23 27.10
C VAL A 190 1.49 0.86 25.77
N ALA A 191 2.70 1.34 25.50
CA ALA A 191 3.44 0.97 24.29
C ALA A 191 3.73 -0.54 24.23
N LEU A 192 4.18 -1.14 25.34
CA LEU A 192 4.40 -2.59 25.42
C LEU A 192 3.09 -3.38 25.28
N GLY A 193 1.99 -2.90 25.86
CA GLY A 193 0.66 -3.51 25.71
C GLY A 193 0.15 -3.46 24.27
N ALA A 194 0.36 -2.34 23.57
CA ALA A 194 0.00 -2.19 22.16
C ALA A 194 0.74 -3.19 21.27
N LEU A 195 2.02 -3.47 21.54
CA LEU A 195 2.77 -4.49 20.81
C LEU A 195 2.12 -5.87 20.90
N VAL A 196 1.71 -6.28 22.10
CA VAL A 196 1.09 -7.60 22.32
C VAL A 196 -0.23 -7.70 21.56
N ILE A 197 -1.09 -6.68 21.68
CA ILE A 197 -2.42 -6.68 21.03
C ILE A 197 -2.28 -6.73 19.50
N VAL A 198 -1.44 -5.88 18.91
CA VAL A 198 -1.30 -5.81 17.45
C VAL A 198 -0.68 -7.09 16.90
N LYS A 199 0.35 -7.66 17.56
CA LYS A 199 0.93 -8.93 17.13
C LYS A 199 -0.07 -10.07 17.21
N GLN A 200 -0.92 -10.09 18.24
CA GLN A 200 -1.96 -11.10 18.38
C GLN A 200 -2.98 -10.99 17.25
N VAL A 201 -3.45 -9.78 16.95
CA VAL A 201 -4.37 -9.52 15.84
C VAL A 201 -3.74 -9.89 14.49
N ALA A 202 -2.47 -9.51 14.27
CA ALA A 202 -1.74 -9.82 13.05
C ALA A 202 -1.43 -11.31 12.86
N SER A 203 -1.50 -12.12 13.91
CA SER A 203 -1.36 -13.57 13.82
C SER A 203 -2.68 -14.29 13.52
N PHE A 204 -3.81 -13.61 13.69
CA PHE A 204 -5.14 -14.17 13.43
C PHE A 204 -5.60 -13.98 11.98
N PHE A 205 -5.00 -13.04 11.26
CA PHE A 205 -5.22 -12.76 9.84
C PHE A 205 -4.00 -13.24 9.03
#